data_AF-A0A2P4PLL4-F1
#
_entry.id   AF-A0A2P4PLL4-F1
#
_cell.length_a   1.000
_cell.length_b   1.000
_cell.length_c   1.000
_cell.angle_alpha   90.00
_cell.angle_beta   90.00
_cell.angle_gamma   90.00
#
_symmetry.space_group_name_H-M   'P 1'
#
loop_
_entity.id
_entity.type
_entity.pdbx_description
1 polymer ?
#
loop_
_entity_poly.entity_id
_entity_poly.type
_entity_poly.pdbx_seq_one_letter_code
_entity_poly.pdbx_strand_id
1 'polypeptide(L)' 'MKYIFLFIVLICTIHGLTVHASPLHEVRSSLLMKRCTTGGQLGDCGIGGECVTDDDCLPGLYCDTIVGVCYD' A
#
# COMPACT_ATOMS: atom_id res chain seq x y z
N MET A 1 46.84 22.06 0.39
CA MET A 1 45.82 21.70 1.42
C MET A 1 44.37 22.02 1.04
N LYS A 2 44.10 23.03 0.19
CA LYS A 2 42.71 23.42 -0.18
C LYS A 2 41.90 22.31 -0.89
N TYR A 3 42.56 21.48 -1.69
CA TYR A 3 41.92 20.39 -2.44
C TYR A 3 41.45 19.23 -1.54
N ILE A 4 42.12 19.01 -0.41
CA ILE A 4 41.78 17.94 0.53
C ILE A 4 40.44 18.26 1.22
N PHE A 5 40.24 19.51 1.61
CA PHE A 5 38.98 19.97 2.19
C PHE A 5 37.81 19.80 1.21
N LEU A 6 38.02 20.18 -0.06
CA LEU A 6 37.00 20.02 -1.10
C LEU A 6 36.65 18.55 -1.37
N PHE A 7 37.62 17.66 -1.29
CA PHE A 7 37.42 16.23 -1.45
C PHE A 7 36.58 15.62 -0.31
N ILE A 8 36.84 16.04 0.94
CA ILE A 8 36.05 15.61 2.11
C ILE A 8 34.60 16.08 1.97
N VAL A 9 34.37 17.34 1.59
CA VAL A 9 33.02 17.88 1.38
C VAL A 9 32.28 17.10 0.28
N LEU A 10 32.95 16.79 -0.83
CA LEU A 10 32.37 16.01 -1.92
C LEU A 10 31.96 14.59 -1.49
N ILE A 11 32.78 13.92 -0.69
CA ILE A 11 32.45 12.58 -0.18
C ILE A 11 31.24 12.66 0.74
N CYS A 12 31.22 13.62 1.67
CA CYS A 12 30.11 13.79 2.61
C CYS A 12 28.79 14.12 1.90
N THR A 13 28.81 14.94 0.85
CA THR A 13 27.59 15.23 0.07
C THR A 13 27.09 14.01 -0.68
N ILE A 14 27.97 13.22 -1.32
CA ILE A 14 27.59 11.98 -1.98
C ILE A 14 26.99 11.00 -0.97
N HIS A 15 27.64 10.81 0.18
CA HIS A 15 27.16 9.86 1.22
C HIS A 15 25.81 10.32 1.80
N GLY A 16 25.67 11.60 2.12
CA GLY A 16 24.39 12.17 2.59
C GLY A 16 23.26 11.99 1.57
N LEU A 17 23.53 12.27 0.29
CA LEU A 17 22.54 12.08 -0.78
C LEU A 17 22.18 10.61 -1.00
N THR A 18 23.13 9.68 -0.91
CA THR A 18 22.86 8.24 -1.05
C THR A 18 22.05 7.66 0.11
N VAL A 19 22.22 8.17 1.32
CA VAL A 19 21.44 7.75 2.50
C VAL A 19 20.00 8.26 2.41
N HIS A 20 19.78 9.49 1.93
CA HIS A 20 18.44 10.04 1.75
C HIS A 20 17.71 9.54 0.49
N ALA A 21 18.42 8.96 -0.49
CA ALA A 21 17.80 8.26 -1.63
C ALA A 21 17.26 6.86 -1.26
N SER A 22 17.49 6.40 -0.03
CA SER A 22 16.96 5.16 0.52
C SER A 22 15.92 5.51 1.60
N PRO A 23 14.71 5.96 1.22
CA PRO A 23 13.58 5.02 1.30
C PRO A 23 12.39 5.42 0.40
N LEU A 24 12.10 4.67 -0.66
CA LEU A 24 10.74 4.68 -1.25
C LEU A 24 10.33 3.36 -1.89
N HIS A 25 11.25 2.43 -2.14
CA HIS A 25 10.86 1.07 -2.51
C HIS A 25 10.20 0.31 -1.35
N GLU A 26 10.44 0.74 -0.10
CA GLU A 26 9.77 0.22 1.10
C GLU A 26 8.60 1.12 1.55
N VAL A 27 8.12 2.01 0.67
CA VAL A 27 6.79 2.64 0.77
C VAL A 27 5.92 2.22 -0.42
N ARG A 28 6.18 1.04 -0.99
CA ARG A 28 5.11 0.25 -1.63
C ARG A 28 4.20 -0.37 -0.56
N SER A 29 3.90 0.36 0.52
CA SER A 29 2.80 0.01 1.43
C SER A 29 1.44 0.36 0.79
N SER A 30 1.43 1.19 -0.26
CA SER A 30 0.21 1.61 -0.96
C SER A 30 -0.28 0.63 -2.04
N LEU A 31 0.38 -0.52 -2.21
CA LEU A 31 -0.07 -1.64 -3.05
C LEU A 31 0.12 -2.98 -2.32
N LEU A 32 -0.81 -3.42 -1.44
CA LEU A 32 -1.22 -4.84 -1.35
C LEU A 32 -2.35 -5.21 -0.39
N MET A 33 -3.17 -4.26 0.06
CA MET A 33 -4.58 -4.56 0.30
C MET A 33 -5.36 -3.51 -0.46
N LYS A 34 -5.79 -3.84 -1.68
CA LYS A 34 -6.93 -3.15 -2.27
C LYS A 34 -8.09 -3.47 -1.31
N ARG A 35 -8.30 -2.58 -0.34
CA ARG A 35 -9.42 -2.69 0.57
C ARG A 35 -10.64 -2.50 -0.30
N CYS A 36 -11.46 -3.53 -0.40
CA CYS A 36 -12.66 -3.46 -1.19
C CYS A 36 -13.61 -2.40 -0.61
N THR A 37 -14.48 -1.85 -1.44
CA THR A 37 -15.27 -0.68 -1.05
C THR A 37 -16.57 -1.12 -0.41
N THR A 38 -16.58 -1.23 0.92
CA THR A 38 -17.76 -1.61 1.69
C THR A 38 -18.88 -0.56 1.61
N GLY A 39 -20.11 -1.01 1.37
CA GLY A 39 -21.28 -0.15 1.19
C GLY A 39 -21.27 0.69 -0.09
N GLY A 40 -20.27 0.48 -0.96
CA GLY A 40 -20.15 1.15 -2.24
C GLY A 40 -20.86 0.41 -3.38
N GLN A 41 -21.31 -0.83 -3.16
CA GLN A 41 -22.01 -1.67 -4.13
C GLN A 41 -21.22 -1.83 -5.44
N LEU A 42 -19.89 -1.89 -5.31
CA LEU A 42 -18.94 -1.94 -6.43
C LEU A 42 -18.58 -3.37 -6.86
N GLY A 43 -19.02 -4.38 -6.09
CA GLY A 43 -18.79 -5.79 -6.35
C GLY A 43 -17.30 -6.16 -6.39
N ASP A 44 -16.47 -5.51 -5.59
CA ASP A 44 -15.01 -5.69 -5.61
C ASP A 44 -14.43 -6.44 -4.40
N CYS A 45 -15.30 -6.90 -3.47
CA CYS A 45 -14.93 -7.73 -2.33
C CYS A 45 -14.93 -9.23 -2.68
N GLY A 46 -13.80 -9.92 -2.45
CA GLY A 46 -13.71 -11.37 -2.58
C GLY A 46 -14.10 -12.11 -1.30
N ILE A 47 -14.09 -13.44 -1.33
CA ILE A 47 -14.38 -14.30 -0.16
C ILE A 47 -13.54 -13.87 1.05
N GLY A 48 -14.18 -13.69 2.20
CA GLY A 48 -13.56 -13.20 3.43
C GLY A 48 -13.28 -11.70 3.46
N GLY A 49 -13.59 -10.98 2.38
CA GLY A 49 -13.57 -9.52 2.33
C GLY A 49 -14.75 -8.93 3.10
N GLU A 50 -14.53 -7.79 3.76
CA GLU A 50 -15.58 -7.07 4.50
C GLU A 50 -16.70 -6.65 3.53
N CYS A 51 -17.96 -6.74 3.94
CA CYS A 51 -19.12 -6.32 3.14
C CYS A 51 -20.25 -5.78 4.02
N VAL A 52 -21.14 -4.98 3.42
CA VAL A 52 -22.39 -4.50 4.06
C VAL A 52 -23.61 -5.06 3.34
N THR A 53 -23.49 -5.24 2.02
CA THR A 53 -24.54 -5.75 1.13
C THR A 53 -23.96 -6.74 0.14
N ASP A 54 -24.80 -7.59 -0.47
CA ASP A 54 -24.37 -8.56 -1.48
C ASP A 54 -23.68 -7.88 -2.68
N ASP A 55 -24.11 -6.66 -3.02
CA ASP A 55 -23.54 -5.88 -4.12
C ASP A 55 -22.11 -5.38 -3.85
N ASP A 56 -21.61 -5.50 -2.62
CA ASP A 56 -20.20 -5.23 -2.32
C ASP A 56 -19.29 -6.39 -2.76
N CYS A 57 -19.85 -7.60 -2.88
CA CYS A 57 -19.12 -8.83 -3.18
C CYS A 57 -19.01 -9.11 -4.69
N LEU A 58 -17.97 -9.85 -5.10
CA LEU A 58 -17.82 -10.31 -6.48
C LEU A 58 -19.06 -11.11 -6.94
N PRO A 59 -19.41 -11.08 -8.24
CA PRO A 59 -20.56 -11.82 -8.75
C PRO A 59 -20.51 -13.30 -8.41
N GLY A 60 -21.57 -13.80 -7.78
CA GLY A 60 -21.67 -15.19 -7.31
C GLY A 60 -21.28 -15.38 -5.84
N LEU A 61 -20.90 -14.32 -5.15
CA LEU A 61 -20.72 -14.30 -3.69
C LEU A 61 -21.87 -13.54 -3.02
N TYR A 62 -22.11 -13.87 -1.74
CA TYR A 62 -23.10 -13.24 -0.88
C TYR A 62 -22.44 -12.62 0.35
N CYS A 63 -23.06 -11.59 0.91
CA CYS A 63 -22.60 -10.93 2.12
C CYS A 63 -23.25 -11.56 3.35
N ASP A 64 -22.44 -12.11 4.26
CA ASP A 64 -22.92 -12.51 5.58
C ASP A 64 -23.11 -11.24 6.42
N THR A 65 -24.36 -10.82 6.61
CA THR A 65 -24.67 -9.60 7.37
C THR A 65 -24.50 -9.73 8.88
N ILE A 66 -24.29 -10.95 9.40
CA ILE A 66 -24.00 -11.20 10.82
C ILE A 66 -22.51 -11.01 11.09
N VAL A 67 -21.66 -11.57 10.22
CA VAL A 67 -20.19 -11.50 10.36
C VAL A 67 -19.61 -10.28 9.64
N GLY A 68 -20.28 -9.79 8.61
CA GLY A 68 -19.87 -8.68 7.75
C GLY A 68 -18.83 -9.08 6.69
N VAL A 69 -18.89 -10.29 6.15
CA VAL A 69 -17.91 -10.80 5.16
C VAL A 69 -18.54 -11.55 3.99
N CYS A 70 -17.90 -11.51 2.82
CA CYS A 70 -18.35 -12.23 1.62
C CYS A 70 -18.06 -13.74 1.71
N TYR A 71 -18.99 -14.56 1.23
CA TYR A 71 -18.90 -16.02 1.13
C TYR A 71 -19.56 -16.53 -0.17
N ASP A 72 -19.31 -17.81 -0.52
CA ASP A 72 -19.88 -18.47 -1.71
C ASP A 72 -21.29 -19.02 -1.42
#